data_AF-A0A963GAA6-F1
#
_entry.id   AF-A0A963GAA6-F1
#
_cell.length_a   1.000
_cell.length_b   1.000
_cell.length_c   1.000
_cell.angle_alpha   90.00
_cell.angle_beta   90.00
_cell.angle_gamma   90.00
#
_symmetry.space_group_name_H-M   'P 1'
#
loop_
_entity.id
_entity.type
_entity.pdbx_description
1 polymer ?
#
loop_
_entity_poly.entity_id
_entity_poly.type
_entity_poly.pdbx_seq_one_letter_code
_entity_poly.pdbx_strand_id
1 'polypeptide(L)'
;THFWVATIGVVLYIASMWIAGVMQGLMWRATNPDGTLTYSFVESVKASYPFWSIRLLGGVLFLGGMLIMFYNMVKTISGHKAYDAPVVAPAAAHA
;
A
#
# COMPACT_ATOMS: atom_id res chain seq x y z
N THR A 1 -4.55 -12.64 8.29
CA THR A 1 -5.01 -11.26 8.56
C THR A 1 -4.19 -10.19 7.87
N HIS A 2 -2.84 -10.27 7.89
CA HIS A 2 -1.95 -9.33 7.17
C HIS A 2 -2.41 -9.04 5.72
N PHE A 3 -2.66 -10.09 4.93
CA PHE A 3 -3.08 -9.97 3.53
C PHE A 3 -4.27 -9.04 3.35
N TRP A 4 -5.39 -9.27 4.04
CA TRP A 4 -6.61 -8.47 3.86
C TRP A 4 -6.44 -7.01 4.29
N VAL A 5 -5.74 -6.78 5.41
CA VAL A 5 -5.46 -5.43 5.91
C VAL A 5 -4.58 -4.66 4.93
N ALA A 6 -3.54 -5.31 4.39
CA ALA A 6 -2.66 -4.72 3.40
C ALA A 6 -3.40 -4.44 2.07
N THR A 7 -4.18 -5.40 1.56
CA THR A 7 -4.92 -5.25 0.31
C THR A 7 -5.94 -4.11 0.39
N ILE A 8 -6.72 -4.03 1.47
CA ILE A 8 -7.69 -2.93 1.65
C ILE A 8 -6.96 -1.58 1.74
N GLY A 9 -5.85 -1.52 2.47
CA GLY A 9 -5.04 -0.30 2.59
C GLY A 9 -4.51 0.18 1.22
N VAL A 10 -3.97 -0.74 0.41
CA VAL A 10 -3.45 -0.42 -0.93
C VAL A 10 -4.57 -0.01 -1.89
N VAL A 11 -5.71 -0.70 -1.88
CA VAL A 11 -6.85 -0.34 -2.75
C VAL A 11 -7.36 1.07 -2.42
N LEU A 12 -7.52 1.40 -1.14
CA LEU A 12 -7.90 2.76 -0.72
C LEU A 12 -6.87 3.81 -1.16
N TYR A 13 -5.57 3.49 -1.05
CA TYR A 13 -4.49 4.36 -1.50
C TYR A 13 -4.59 4.63 -3.01
N ILE A 14 -4.68 3.57 -3.83
CA ILE A 14 -4.76 3.67 -5.29
C ILE A 14 -6.00 4.47 -5.71
N ALA A 15 -7.17 4.16 -5.13
CA ALA A 15 -8.41 4.86 -5.43
C ALA A 15 -8.30 6.37 -5.14
N SER A 16 -7.74 6.74 -3.97
CA SER A 16 -7.56 8.16 -3.63
C SER A 16 -6.61 8.89 -4.59
N MET A 17 -5.53 8.23 -5.02
CA MET A 17 -4.54 8.81 -5.92
C MET A 17 -5.07 8.97 -7.35
N TRP A 18 -5.86 8.01 -7.83
CA TRP A 18 -6.48 8.10 -9.15
C TRP A 18 -7.46 9.26 -9.22
N ILE A 19 -8.37 9.37 -8.25
CA ILE A 19 -9.37 10.44 -8.24
C ILE A 19 -8.69 11.80 -8.11
N ALA A 20 -7.72 11.93 -7.19
CA ALA A 20 -6.94 13.16 -7.04
C ALA A 20 -6.20 13.55 -8.32
N GLY A 21 -5.52 12.59 -8.97
CA GLY A 21 -4.74 12.85 -10.19
C GLY A 21 -5.61 13.24 -11.38
N VAL A 22 -6.74 12.55 -11.59
CA VAL A 22 -7.71 12.89 -12.64
C VAL A 22 -8.28 14.28 -12.41
N MET A 23 -8.71 14.58 -11.18
CA MET A 23 -9.28 15.89 -10.84
C MET A 23 -8.27 17.02 -11.01
N GLN A 24 -7.04 16.86 -10.51
CA GLN A 24 -5.96 17.85 -10.72
C GLN A 24 -5.70 18.06 -12.22
N GLY A 25 -5.55 16.99 -12.99
CA GLY A 25 -5.31 17.07 -14.43
C GLY A 25 -6.48 17.66 -15.23
N LEU A 26 -7.71 17.55 -14.74
CA LEU A 26 -8.89 18.22 -15.31
C LEU A 26 -8.91 19.71 -14.95
N MET A 27 -8.61 20.06 -13.70
CA MET A 27 -8.59 21.46 -13.25
C MET A 27 -7.47 22.26 -13.92
N TRP A 28 -6.28 21.67 -14.11
CA TRP A 28 -5.15 22.36 -14.75
C TRP A 28 -5.34 22.62 -16.24
N ARG A 29 -6.20 21.83 -16.91
CA ARG A 29 -6.53 22.05 -18.33
C ARG A 29 -7.84 22.81 -18.54
N ALA A 30 -8.57 23.12 -17.47
CA ALA A 30 -9.88 23.73 -17.57
C ALA A 30 -9.73 25.20 -17.99
N THR A 31 -10.26 25.52 -19.16
CA THR A 31 -10.30 26.88 -19.70
C THR A 31 -11.74 27.32 -19.90
N ASN A 32 -12.02 28.57 -19.56
CA ASN A 32 -13.28 29.23 -19.82
C ASN A 32 -13.43 29.53 -21.34
N PRO A 33 -14.65 29.82 -21.83
CA PRO A 33 -14.89 30.16 -23.23
C PRO A 33 -14.12 31.39 -23.72
N ASP A 34 -13.63 32.23 -22.81
CA ASP A 34 -12.80 33.40 -23.06
C ASP A 34 -11.28 33.09 -23.12
N GLY A 35 -10.90 31.81 -22.95
CA GLY A 35 -9.51 31.35 -22.96
C GLY A 35 -8.75 31.51 -21.64
N THR A 36 -9.39 32.04 -20.59
CA THR A 36 -8.79 32.13 -19.24
C THR A 36 -8.84 30.80 -18.51
N LEU A 37 -7.95 30.59 -17.53
CA LEU A 37 -7.97 29.40 -16.68
C LEU A 37 -9.19 29.42 -15.77
N THR A 38 -10.00 28.35 -15.80
CA THR A 38 -11.20 28.22 -14.96
C THR A 38 -10.85 28.07 -13.49
N TYR A 39 -9.73 27.42 -13.16
CA TYR A 39 -9.28 27.19 -11.80
C TYR A 39 -7.85 27.69 -11.60
N SER A 40 -7.62 28.38 -10.49
CA SER A 40 -6.29 28.70 -10.00
C SER A 40 -5.60 27.45 -9.45
N PHE A 41 -4.27 27.47 -9.42
CA PHE A 41 -3.50 26.35 -8.85
C PHE A 41 -3.89 26.07 -7.39
N VAL A 42 -4.13 27.12 -6.59
CA VAL A 42 -4.53 27.00 -5.18
C VAL A 42 -5.87 26.28 -5.02
N GLU A 43 -6.82 26.47 -5.94
CA GLU A 43 -8.10 25.76 -5.92
C GLU A 43 -7.93 24.27 -6.22
N SER A 44 -7.07 23.92 -7.17
CA SER A 44 -6.74 22.51 -7.44
C SER A 44 -6.10 21.82 -6.22
N VAL A 45 -5.28 22.54 -5.46
CA VAL A 45 -4.68 22.06 -4.21
C VAL A 45 -5.76 21.89 -3.13
N LYS A 46 -6.65 22.88 -2.95
CA LYS A 46 -7.73 22.80 -1.98
C LYS A 46 -8.67 21.63 -2.24
N ALA A 47 -9.02 21.39 -3.50
CA ALA A 47 -9.85 20.25 -3.88
C ALA A 47 -9.18 18.90 -3.53
N SER A 48 -7.84 18.86 -3.48
CA SER A 48 -7.08 17.63 -3.25
C SER A 48 -6.98 17.19 -1.78
N TYR A 49 -7.27 18.08 -0.81
CA TYR A 49 -7.13 17.79 0.63
C TYR A 49 -7.87 16.53 1.11
N PRO A 50 -9.15 16.30 0.74
CA PRO A 50 -9.88 15.11 1.20
C PRO A 50 -9.19 13.81 0.78
N PHE A 51 -8.60 13.79 -0.42
CA PHE A 51 -7.91 12.60 -0.94
C PHE A 51 -6.61 12.32 -0.19
N TRP A 52 -5.92 13.34 0.33
CA TRP A 52 -4.73 13.12 1.16
C TRP A 52 -5.08 12.45 2.49
N SER A 53 -6.23 12.77 3.08
CA SER A 53 -6.73 12.11 4.29
C SER A 53 -7.04 10.63 4.04
N ILE A 54 -7.73 10.32 2.92
CA ILE A 54 -8.02 8.94 2.53
C ILE A 54 -6.73 8.16 2.24
N ARG A 55 -5.76 8.80 1.57
CA ARG A 55 -4.44 8.24 1.31
C ARG A 55 -3.70 7.89 2.61
N LEU A 56 -3.73 8.79 3.59
CA LEU A 56 -3.13 8.55 4.89
C LEU A 56 -3.80 7.39 5.61
N LEU A 57 -5.14 7.31 5.58
CA LEU A 57 -5.87 6.19 6.15
C LEU A 57 -5.49 4.85 5.49
N GLY A 58 -5.43 4.79 4.16
CA GLY A 58 -4.98 3.61 3.42
C GLY A 58 -3.54 3.20 3.78
N GLY A 59 -2.64 4.17 3.92
CA GLY A 59 -1.26 3.95 4.36
C GLY A 59 -1.16 3.42 5.80
N VAL A 60 -1.95 3.95 6.72
CA VAL A 60 -2.01 3.48 8.13
C VAL A 60 -2.49 2.04 8.20
N LEU A 61 -3.49 1.66 7.39
CA LEU A 61 -3.94 0.27 7.30
C LEU A 61 -2.82 -0.64 6.79
N PHE A 62 -2.13 -0.26 5.72
CA PHE A 62 -1.00 -1.03 5.20
C PHE A 62 0.13 -1.20 6.24
N LEU A 63 0.48 -0.12 6.94
CA LEU A 63 1.46 -0.14 8.03
C LEU A 63 1.00 -1.05 9.17
N GLY A 64 -0.27 -0.99 9.57
CA GLY A 64 -0.86 -1.92 10.54
C GLY A 64 -0.75 -3.38 10.09
N GLY A 65 -0.93 -3.64 8.79
CA GLY A 65 -0.62 -4.92 8.17
C GLY A 65 0.84 -5.33 8.40
N MET A 66 1.81 -4.46 8.10
CA MET A 66 3.23 -4.76 8.30
C MET A 66 3.58 -5.05 9.76
N LEU A 67 2.97 -4.36 10.72
CA LEU A 67 3.16 -4.65 12.15
C LEU A 67 2.67 -6.06 12.53
N ILE A 68 1.56 -6.52 11.97
CA ILE A 68 1.07 -7.90 12.16
C ILE A 68 2.08 -8.92 11.60
N MET A 69 2.65 -8.63 10.43
CA MET A 69 3.67 -9.48 9.81
C MET A 69 4.94 -9.54 10.67
N PHE A 70 5.40 -8.38 11.16
CA PHE A 70 6.55 -8.29 12.05
C PHE A 70 6.35 -9.09 13.33
N TYR A 71 5.18 -8.97 13.97
CA TYR A 71 4.84 -9.75 15.16
C TYR A 71 4.88 -11.26 14.88
N ASN A 72 4.27 -11.71 13.78
CA ASN A 72 4.27 -13.12 13.41
C ASN A 72 5.70 -13.63 13.16
N MET A 73 6.53 -12.84 12.48
CA MET A 73 7.93 -13.18 12.22
C MET A 73 8.74 -13.32 13.51
N VAL A 74 8.66 -12.34 14.42
CA VAL A 74 9.36 -12.37 15.71
C VAL A 74 8.94 -13.58 16.54
N LYS A 75 7.64 -13.91 16.54
CA LYS A 75 7.12 -15.09 17.23
C LYS A 75 7.69 -16.39 16.64
N THR A 76 7.79 -16.49 15.31
CA THR A 76 8.39 -17.66 14.65
C THR A 76 9.87 -17.82 14.98
N ILE A 77 10.63 -16.72 14.94
CA ILE A 77 12.07 -16.70 15.24
C ILE A 77 12.34 -17.10 16.71
N SER A 78 11.52 -16.62 17.64
CA SER A 78 11.70 -16.89 19.08
C SER A 78 11.22 -18.28 19.51
N GLY A 79 10.40 -18.94 18.69
CA GLY A 79 9.65 -20.14 19.08
C GLY A 79 10.27 -21.49 18.72
N HIS A 80 11.37 -21.53 17.96
CA HIS A 80 11.89 -22.80 17.43
C HIS A 80 13.37 -23.00 17.80
N LYS A 81 13.65 -24.12 18.49
CA LYS A 81 14.99 -24.72 18.46
C LYS A 81 15.24 -25.24 17.05
N ALA A 82 16.46 -25.09 16.54
CA ALA A 82 16.84 -25.62 15.23
C ALA A 82 16.41 -27.09 15.14
N TYR A 83 15.59 -27.41 14.14
CA TYR A 83 15.24 -28.79 13.84
C TYR A 83 16.46 -29.43 13.20
N ASP A 84 17.16 -30.27 13.97
CA ASP A 84 18.30 -31.04 13.47
C ASP A 84 17.73 -32.16 12.59
N ALA A 85 17.61 -31.88 11.29
CA ALA A 85 17.09 -32.84 10.34
C ALA A 85 18.05 -34.03 10.29
N PRO A 86 17.58 -35.27 10.52
CA PRO A 86 18.45 -36.43 10.44
C PRO A 86 19.02 -36.51 9.01
N VAL A 87 20.35 -36.47 8.91
CA VAL A 87 21.06 -36.69 7.65
C VAL A 87 20.73 -38.11 7.21
N VAL A 88 19.86 -38.25 6.22
CA VAL A 88 19.55 -39.54 5.62
C VAL A 88 20.83 -40.02 4.94
N ALA A 89 21.46 -41.05 5.51
CA ALA A 89 22.62 -41.67 4.89
C ALA A 89 22.25 -42.08 3.45
N PRO A 90 23.09 -41.78 2.44
CA PRO A 90 22.78 -42.15 1.07
C PRO A 90 22.56 -43.65 1.00
N ALA A 91 21.46 -44.08 0.36
CA ALA A 91 21.19 -45.48 0.13
C ALA A 91 22.41 -46.10 -0.55
N ALA A 92 22.94 -47.19 0.03
CA ALA A 92 24.12 -47.86 -0.48
C ALA A 92 23.94 -48.10 -1.98
N ALA A 93 24.85 -47.56 -2.79
CA ALA A 93 24.84 -47.76 -4.22
C ALA A 93 24.83 -49.26 -4.51
N HIS A 94 23.82 -49.73 -5.25
CA HIS A 94 23.78 -51.10 -5.74
C HIS A 94 25.01 -51.34 -6.62
N ALA A 95 25.88 -52.26 -6.18
CA ALA A 95 27.04 -52.74 -6.91
C ALA A 95 26.65 -53.69 -8.04
#